data_AF-A0A2D8WV58-F1
#
_entry.id   AF-A0A2D8WV58-F1
#
_cell.length_a   1.000
_cell.length_b   1.000
_cell.length_c   1.000
_cell.angle_alpha   90.00
_cell.angle_beta   90.00
_cell.angle_gamma   90.00
#
_symmetry.space_group_name_H-M   'P 1'
#
loop_
_entity.id
_entity.type
_entity.pdbx_description
1 polymer ?
#
loop_
_entity_poly.entity_id
_entity_poly.type
_entity_poly.pdbx_seq_one_letter_code
_entity_poly.pdbx_strand_id
1 'polypeptide(L)'
;MKAAVGKVAARLTTQSEQERVGSCLLIAYDLIAQRLSGGEPLREPSFFKRRERKAQQDLRSEAEELLEGTFLAARDAYEERKVELLGRFYANAAFADGIDASHLNHILSLAKLLTYRQLVIIGILGTLDRSTVRSSDFREAGSLPSATIGVLFETYQMVGLDLISSTDSGYILGVADINPGLLKIQGNGAHLFNLLRPDLVPDEDKTFFFEAMK
;
A
#
# COMPACT_ATOMS: atom_id res chain seq x y z
N MET A 1 11.74 13.78 23.30
CA MET A 1 11.20 12.90 22.23
C MET A 1 10.00 12.09 22.69
N LYS A 2 10.12 11.14 23.66
CA LYS A 2 8.99 10.34 24.19
C LYS A 2 7.75 11.16 24.65
N ALA A 3 7.97 12.32 25.28
CA ALA A 3 6.87 13.13 25.85
C ALA A 3 6.05 13.95 24.84
N ALA A 4 6.61 14.26 23.67
CA ALA A 4 5.92 15.03 22.63
C ALA A 4 5.02 14.12 21.77
N VAL A 5 5.53 12.91 21.46
CA VAL A 5 4.81 11.87 20.72
C VAL A 5 3.56 11.41 21.49
N GLY A 6 3.67 11.20 22.81
CA GLY A 6 2.54 10.75 23.63
C GLY A 6 1.40 11.78 23.81
N LYS A 7 1.70 13.08 23.79
CA LYS A 7 0.68 14.14 24.00
C LYS A 7 -0.17 14.44 22.77
N VAL A 8 0.36 14.22 21.56
CA VAL A 8 -0.39 14.42 20.30
C VAL A 8 -1.32 13.24 20.04
N ALA A 9 -0.86 12.01 20.31
CA ALA A 9 -1.65 10.79 20.16
C ALA A 9 -2.92 10.75 21.03
N ALA A 10 -2.88 11.29 22.24
CA ALA A 10 -3.98 11.22 23.21
C ALA A 10 -5.13 12.22 22.96
N ARG A 11 -4.93 13.24 22.11
CA ARG A 11 -5.90 14.35 21.95
C ARG A 11 -6.95 14.12 20.85
N LEU A 12 -6.86 13.05 20.08
CA LEU A 12 -7.63 12.91 18.82
C LEU A 12 -8.24 11.53 18.57
N THR A 13 -8.36 10.64 19.57
CA THR A 13 -8.60 9.22 19.26
C THR A 13 -9.36 8.44 20.33
N THR A 14 -10.30 7.60 19.88
CA THR A 14 -10.85 6.43 20.57
C THR A 14 -9.76 5.38 20.83
N GLN A 15 -10.00 4.43 21.73
CA GLN A 15 -9.02 3.39 22.07
C GLN A 15 -8.53 2.60 20.84
N SER A 16 -9.44 2.24 19.93
CA SER A 16 -9.08 1.47 18.72
C SER A 16 -8.20 2.27 17.75
N GLU A 17 -8.39 3.58 17.67
CA GLU A 17 -7.54 4.46 16.87
C GLU A 17 -6.12 4.56 17.45
N GLN A 18 -5.98 4.58 18.77
CA GLN A 18 -4.67 4.54 19.43
C GLN A 18 -3.97 3.21 19.20
N GLU A 19 -4.70 2.10 19.27
CA GLU A 19 -4.19 0.76 19.00
C GLU A 19 -3.67 0.64 17.56
N ARG A 20 -4.42 1.11 16.55
CA ARG A 20 -3.96 1.10 15.16
C ARG A 20 -2.70 1.93 14.94
N VAL A 21 -2.62 3.14 15.51
CA VAL A 21 -1.42 3.98 15.41
C VAL A 21 -0.23 3.32 16.12
N GLY A 22 -0.46 2.75 17.31
CA GLY A 22 0.55 2.03 18.08
C GLY A 22 1.11 0.82 17.33
N SER A 23 0.24 -0.01 16.76
CA SER A 23 0.62 -1.17 15.95
C SER A 23 1.42 -0.75 14.70
N CYS A 24 0.98 0.30 14.01
CA CYS A 24 1.72 0.85 12.87
C CYS A 24 3.15 1.26 13.25
N LEU A 25 3.32 1.94 14.39
CA LEU A 25 4.62 2.38 14.90
C LEU A 25 5.52 1.18 15.21
N LEU A 26 5.00 0.17 15.92
CA LEU A 26 5.78 -1.01 16.30
C LEU A 26 6.27 -1.78 15.07
N ILE A 27 5.38 -2.04 14.11
CA ILE A 27 5.72 -2.73 12.86
C ILE A 27 6.81 -1.96 12.09
N ALA A 28 6.66 -0.64 11.97
CA ALA A 28 7.65 0.18 11.28
C ALA A 28 9.00 0.17 12.01
N TYR A 29 8.98 0.32 13.34
CA TYR A 29 10.18 0.33 14.17
C TYR A 29 10.94 -0.99 14.09
N ASP A 30 10.26 -2.12 14.26
CA ASP A 30 10.87 -3.45 14.25
C ASP A 30 11.52 -3.74 12.89
N LEU A 31 10.83 -3.43 11.78
CA LEU A 31 11.37 -3.63 10.45
C LEU A 31 12.58 -2.72 10.15
N ILE A 32 12.53 -1.44 10.55
CA ILE A 32 13.68 -0.53 10.43
C ILE A 32 14.87 -1.05 11.25
N ALA A 33 14.63 -1.44 12.50
CA ALA A 33 15.67 -1.94 13.40
C ALA A 33 16.32 -3.23 12.86
N GLN A 34 15.51 -4.14 12.31
CA GLN A 34 15.98 -5.37 11.68
C GLN A 34 16.88 -5.07 10.48
N ARG A 35 16.46 -4.18 9.57
CA ARG A 35 17.23 -3.84 8.37
C ARG A 35 18.53 -3.11 8.69
N LEU A 36 18.51 -2.17 9.64
CA LEU A 36 19.71 -1.51 10.15
C LEU A 36 20.69 -2.51 10.78
N SER A 37 20.19 -3.46 11.57
CA SER A 37 21.01 -4.52 12.16
C SER A 37 21.58 -5.47 11.10
N GLY A 38 20.89 -5.62 9.97
CA GLY A 38 21.36 -6.33 8.78
C GLY A 38 22.37 -5.55 7.92
N GLY A 39 22.72 -4.31 8.31
CA GLY A 39 23.71 -3.49 7.60
C GLY A 39 23.17 -2.73 6.39
N GLU A 40 21.84 -2.69 6.20
CA GLU A 40 21.24 -1.94 5.11
C GLU A 40 21.28 -0.42 5.40
N PRO A 41 21.81 0.41 4.49
CA PRO A 41 21.88 1.85 4.70
C PRO A 41 20.51 2.50 4.50
N LEU A 42 20.19 3.51 5.32
CA LEU A 42 19.05 4.39 5.07
C LEU A 42 19.24 5.14 3.74
N ARG A 43 18.11 5.63 3.18
CA ARG A 43 18.11 6.57 2.05
C ARG A 43 18.85 7.88 2.37
N GLU A 44 18.91 8.81 1.41
CA GLU A 44 19.74 10.01 1.57
C GLU A 44 19.49 10.77 2.89
N PRO A 45 20.56 11.22 3.60
CA PRO A 45 20.40 11.84 4.93
C PRO A 45 19.52 13.09 4.97
N SER A 46 19.36 13.80 3.85
CA SER A 46 18.48 14.98 3.76
C SER A 46 17.02 14.66 4.05
N PHE A 47 16.57 13.43 3.76
CA PHE A 47 15.20 12.99 4.04
C PHE A 47 14.86 13.06 5.54
N PHE A 48 15.85 12.86 6.40
CA PHE A 48 15.70 12.84 7.87
C PHE A 48 16.09 14.16 8.55
N LYS A 49 16.67 15.11 7.81
CA LYS A 49 17.09 16.40 8.37
C LYS A 49 15.93 17.38 8.39
N ARG A 50 15.75 18.07 9.52
CA ARG A 50 14.82 19.18 9.61
C ARG A 50 15.22 20.30 8.65
N ARG A 51 14.22 20.92 8.04
CA ARG A 51 14.41 21.97 7.04
C ARG A 51 14.47 23.32 7.74
N GLU A 52 15.46 24.15 7.44
CA GLU A 52 15.56 25.49 8.02
C GLU A 52 14.57 26.46 7.34
N ARG A 53 13.88 27.31 8.12
CA ARG A 53 13.16 28.47 7.59
C ARG A 53 13.75 29.76 8.16
N LYS A 54 13.84 30.78 7.30
CA LYS A 54 14.36 32.15 7.60
C LYS A 54 13.69 32.90 8.78
N ALA A 55 12.72 32.33 9.47
CA ALA A 55 12.01 32.96 10.59
C ALA A 55 11.66 31.94 11.70
N GLN A 56 12.68 31.54 12.46
CA GLN A 56 12.59 31.04 13.85
C GLN A 56 11.65 29.85 14.17
N GLN A 57 11.39 28.95 13.22
CA GLN A 57 10.93 27.59 13.52
C GLN A 57 11.58 26.59 12.54
N ASP A 58 12.19 25.53 13.08
CA ASP A 58 12.62 24.38 12.27
C ASP A 58 11.38 23.73 11.65
N LEU A 59 11.35 23.64 10.32
CA LEU A 59 10.36 22.84 9.62
C LEU A 59 10.69 21.36 9.82
N ARG A 60 9.64 20.54 9.87
CA ARG A 60 9.77 19.09 9.96
C ARG A 60 10.55 18.55 8.76
N SER A 61 11.29 17.48 9.00
CA SER A 61 11.89 16.66 7.94
C SER A 61 10.81 15.98 7.10
N GLU A 62 11.16 15.60 5.88
CA GLU A 62 10.27 14.81 5.01
C GLU A 62 9.88 13.49 5.69
N ALA A 63 10.82 12.84 6.39
CA ALA A 63 10.56 11.65 7.18
C ALA A 63 9.50 11.88 8.28
N GLU A 64 9.60 13.00 9.03
CA GLU A 64 8.63 13.33 10.08
C GLU A 64 7.23 13.60 9.51
N GLU A 65 7.13 14.23 8.33
CA GLU A 65 5.84 14.49 7.67
C GLU A 65 5.23 13.20 7.12
N LEU A 66 6.03 12.36 6.46
CA LEU A 66 5.56 11.06 5.95
C LEU A 66 5.14 10.11 7.09
N LEU A 67 5.85 10.13 8.22
CA LEU A 67 5.50 9.33 9.40
C LEU A 67 4.13 9.73 9.95
N GLU A 68 3.88 11.03 10.08
CA GLU A 68 2.58 11.52 10.53
C GLU A 68 1.47 11.18 9.53
N GLY A 69 1.72 11.37 8.23
CA GLY A 69 0.77 10.94 7.20
C GLY A 69 0.43 9.46 7.33
N THR A 70 1.44 8.61 7.57
CA THR A 70 1.27 7.17 7.75
C THR A 70 0.43 6.86 8.99
N PHE A 71 0.67 7.55 10.11
CA PHE A 71 -0.12 7.39 11.32
C PHE A 71 -1.56 7.86 11.15
N LEU A 72 -1.79 8.95 10.44
CA LEU A 72 -3.14 9.40 10.11
C LEU A 72 -3.86 8.38 9.22
N ALA A 73 -3.17 7.79 8.24
CA ALA A 73 -3.72 6.73 7.42
C ALA A 73 -4.05 5.47 8.24
N ALA A 74 -3.19 5.07 9.19
CA ALA A 74 -3.42 3.93 10.06
C ALA A 74 -4.58 4.17 11.04
N ARG A 75 -4.66 5.37 11.62
CA ARG A 75 -5.76 5.81 12.49
C ARG A 75 -7.10 5.67 11.78
N ASP A 76 -7.18 6.20 10.56
CA ASP A 76 -8.39 6.26 9.73
C ASP A 76 -8.73 4.92 9.05
N ALA A 77 -7.86 3.92 9.12
CA ALA A 77 -8.09 2.63 8.49
C ALA A 77 -9.24 1.88 9.18
N TYR A 78 -10.29 1.55 8.41
CA TYR A 78 -11.38 0.71 8.88
C TYR A 78 -10.97 -0.77 9.04
N GLU A 79 -10.02 -1.22 8.23
CA GLU A 79 -9.54 -2.60 8.18
C GLU A 79 -8.20 -2.70 8.94
N GLU A 80 -8.17 -3.32 10.13
CA GLU A 80 -6.95 -3.41 10.95
C GLU A 80 -5.79 -4.12 10.22
N ARG A 81 -6.10 -5.07 9.34
CA ARG A 81 -5.11 -5.77 8.50
C ARG A 81 -4.34 -4.82 7.58
N LYS A 82 -4.92 -3.67 7.23
CA LYS A 82 -4.26 -2.63 6.43
C LYS A 82 -3.18 -1.87 7.22
N VAL A 83 -3.27 -1.83 8.54
CA VAL A 83 -2.30 -1.16 9.42
C VAL A 83 -0.91 -1.76 9.27
N GLU A 84 -0.83 -3.08 9.11
CA GLU A 84 0.45 -3.77 8.88
C GLU A 84 1.13 -3.30 7.59
N LEU A 85 0.37 -3.19 6.50
CA LEU A 85 0.88 -2.70 5.23
C LEU A 85 1.36 -1.24 5.31
N LEU A 86 0.68 -0.40 6.11
CA LEU A 86 1.08 0.99 6.35
C LEU A 86 2.34 1.09 7.22
N GLY A 87 2.52 0.21 8.20
CA GLY A 87 3.77 0.10 8.95
C GLY A 87 4.94 -0.27 8.05
N ARG A 88 4.75 -1.28 7.18
CA ARG A 88 5.73 -1.68 6.15
C ARG A 88 6.02 -0.54 5.18
N PHE A 89 5.00 0.21 4.75
CA PHE A 89 5.16 1.39 3.88
C PHE A 89 6.20 2.37 4.44
N TYR A 90 6.01 2.83 5.68
CA TYR A 90 6.93 3.82 6.25
C TYR A 90 8.33 3.24 6.47
N ALA A 91 8.41 2.00 6.95
CA ALA A 91 9.70 1.33 7.11
C ALA A 91 10.43 1.23 5.77
N ASN A 92 9.78 0.79 4.70
CA ASN A 92 10.40 0.67 3.39
C ASN A 92 10.75 2.03 2.78
N ALA A 93 9.94 3.07 3.01
CA ALA A 93 10.23 4.43 2.57
C ALA A 93 11.54 4.98 3.15
N ALA A 94 11.92 4.58 4.37
CA ALA A 94 13.17 4.99 5.02
C ALA A 94 14.45 4.44 4.34
N PHE A 95 14.31 3.44 3.47
CA PHE A 95 15.40 2.81 2.71
C PHE A 95 15.21 2.92 1.19
N ALA A 96 14.10 3.50 0.74
CA ALA A 96 13.77 3.56 -0.69
C ALA A 96 14.53 4.71 -1.37
N ASP A 97 15.55 4.36 -2.15
CA ASP A 97 16.25 5.29 -3.03
C ASP A 97 15.52 5.47 -4.38
N GLY A 98 15.74 6.61 -5.04
CA GLY A 98 15.18 6.89 -6.36
C GLY A 98 13.71 7.30 -6.39
N ILE A 99 13.06 7.43 -5.23
CA ILE A 99 11.72 8.00 -5.07
C ILE A 99 11.77 9.18 -4.11
N ASP A 100 11.35 10.36 -4.57
CA ASP A 100 11.34 11.55 -3.73
C ASP A 100 10.20 11.55 -2.70
N ALA A 101 10.28 12.44 -1.71
CA ALA A 101 9.30 12.53 -0.64
C ALA A 101 7.89 12.92 -1.13
N SER A 102 7.78 13.74 -2.19
CA SER A 102 6.48 14.12 -2.75
C SER A 102 5.80 12.92 -3.39
N HIS A 103 6.56 12.10 -4.12
CA HIS A 103 6.07 10.85 -4.70
C HIS A 103 5.71 9.83 -3.61
N LEU A 104 6.49 9.70 -2.54
CA LEU A 104 6.11 8.88 -1.37
C LEU A 104 4.77 9.31 -0.76
N ASN A 105 4.54 10.62 -0.60
CA ASN A 105 3.25 11.14 -0.13
C ASN A 105 2.09 10.81 -1.09
N HIS A 106 2.35 10.83 -2.40
CA HIS A 106 1.38 10.39 -3.40
C HIS A 106 1.06 8.89 -3.28
N ILE A 107 2.09 8.03 -3.13
CA ILE A 107 1.90 6.59 -2.92
C ILE A 107 1.13 6.31 -1.63
N LEU A 108 1.43 7.02 -0.54
CA LEU A 108 0.67 6.92 0.71
C LEU A 108 -0.81 7.30 0.52
N SER A 109 -1.08 8.32 -0.30
CA SER A 109 -2.45 8.74 -0.61
C SER A 109 -3.21 7.66 -1.40
N LEU A 110 -2.55 6.99 -2.35
CA LEU A 110 -3.11 5.84 -3.05
C LEU A 110 -3.34 4.66 -2.10
N ALA A 111 -2.35 4.35 -1.25
CA ALA A 111 -2.50 3.30 -0.23
C ALA A 111 -3.67 3.59 0.72
N LYS A 112 -3.90 4.85 1.10
CA LYS A 112 -5.06 5.26 1.91
C LYS A 112 -6.38 5.03 1.16
N LEU A 113 -6.43 5.38 -0.12
CA LEU A 113 -7.63 5.26 -0.97
C LEU A 113 -8.07 3.80 -1.20
N LEU A 114 -7.12 2.90 -1.49
CA LEU A 114 -7.41 1.51 -1.84
C LEU A 114 -7.96 0.71 -0.66
N THR A 115 -8.85 -0.24 -0.90
CA THR A 115 -9.25 -1.21 0.13
C THR A 115 -8.10 -2.16 0.45
N TYR A 116 -8.15 -2.84 1.59
CA TYR A 116 -7.18 -3.89 1.88
C TYR A 116 -7.14 -4.96 0.78
N ARG A 117 -8.31 -5.40 0.28
CA ARG A 117 -8.41 -6.37 -0.82
C ARG A 117 -7.72 -5.89 -2.10
N GLN A 118 -7.88 -4.63 -2.49
CA GLN A 118 -7.17 -4.07 -3.64
C GLN A 118 -5.65 -4.07 -3.43
N LEU A 119 -5.17 -3.83 -2.21
CA LEU A 119 -3.74 -3.98 -1.88
C LEU A 119 -3.28 -5.43 -1.97
N VAL A 120 -4.11 -6.41 -1.56
CA VAL A 120 -3.80 -7.84 -1.78
C VAL A 120 -3.73 -8.17 -3.27
N ILE A 121 -4.62 -7.62 -4.10
CA ILE A 121 -4.56 -7.80 -5.56
C ILE A 121 -3.21 -7.29 -6.11
N ILE A 122 -2.72 -6.13 -5.65
CA ILE A 122 -1.36 -5.66 -6.00
C ILE A 122 -0.29 -6.70 -5.61
N GLY A 123 -0.41 -7.30 -4.43
CA GLY A 123 0.49 -8.38 -3.97
C GLY A 123 0.48 -9.59 -4.89
N ILE A 124 -0.70 -10.12 -5.19
CA ILE A 124 -0.87 -11.27 -6.09
C ILE A 124 -0.25 -10.97 -7.45
N LEU A 125 -0.62 -9.86 -8.08
CA LEU A 125 -0.12 -9.50 -9.40
C LEU A 125 1.38 -9.21 -9.42
N GLY A 126 1.95 -8.68 -8.34
CA GLY A 126 3.38 -8.44 -8.23
C GLY A 126 4.22 -9.69 -8.03
N THR A 127 3.66 -10.76 -7.44
CA THR A 127 4.33 -12.08 -7.36
C THR A 127 4.28 -12.87 -8.66
N LEU A 128 3.47 -12.43 -9.63
CA LEU A 128 3.22 -13.11 -10.91
C LEU A 128 2.65 -14.54 -10.75
N ASP A 129 2.11 -14.90 -9.59
CA ASP A 129 1.36 -16.16 -9.44
C ASP A 129 0.01 -16.04 -10.16
N ARG A 130 -0.10 -16.80 -11.26
CA ARG A 130 -1.29 -16.89 -12.12
C ARG A 130 -1.76 -18.33 -12.26
N SER A 131 -1.28 -19.24 -11.40
CA SER A 131 -1.39 -20.68 -11.60
C SER A 131 -2.84 -21.20 -11.68
N THR A 132 -3.80 -20.48 -11.10
CA THR A 132 -5.20 -20.93 -11.01
C THR A 132 -6.24 -19.95 -11.56
N VAL A 133 -5.83 -18.87 -12.23
CA VAL A 133 -6.77 -17.91 -12.82
C VAL A 133 -7.03 -18.22 -14.29
N ARG A 134 -8.20 -17.82 -14.79
CA ARG A 134 -8.57 -17.99 -16.20
C ARG A 134 -7.64 -17.20 -17.13
N SER A 135 -7.46 -17.71 -18.34
CA SER A 135 -6.64 -17.11 -19.40
C SER A 135 -7.46 -16.35 -20.46
N SER A 136 -8.74 -16.11 -20.21
CA SER A 136 -9.67 -15.41 -21.12
C SER A 136 -10.35 -14.24 -20.40
N ASP A 137 -10.92 -13.32 -21.18
CA ASP A 137 -11.83 -12.31 -20.65
C ASP A 137 -13.19 -12.91 -20.22
N PHE A 138 -14.08 -12.06 -19.71
CA PHE A 138 -15.41 -12.41 -19.22
C PHE A 138 -16.53 -11.97 -20.18
N ARG A 139 -16.25 -11.60 -21.43
CA ARG A 139 -17.27 -11.10 -22.38
C ARG A 139 -18.34 -12.13 -22.71
N GLU A 140 -17.90 -13.37 -22.92
CA GLU A 140 -18.78 -14.51 -23.21
C GLU A 140 -19.24 -15.23 -21.93
N ALA A 141 -18.94 -14.68 -20.75
CA ALA A 141 -19.43 -15.23 -19.51
C ALA A 141 -20.93 -14.94 -19.37
N GLY A 142 -21.69 -15.98 -19.02
CA GLY A 142 -23.11 -15.82 -18.69
C GLY A 142 -23.29 -15.14 -17.33
N SER A 143 -24.19 -15.68 -16.50
CA SER A 143 -24.36 -15.17 -15.14
C SER A 143 -23.09 -15.42 -14.31
N LEU A 144 -22.54 -14.35 -13.73
CA LEU A 144 -21.37 -14.41 -12.85
C LEU A 144 -21.79 -14.42 -11.38
N PRO A 145 -21.10 -15.19 -10.51
CA PRO A 145 -21.29 -15.09 -9.07
C PRO A 145 -21.03 -13.67 -8.55
N SER A 146 -21.76 -13.23 -7.52
CA SER A 146 -21.58 -11.89 -6.93
C SER A 146 -20.15 -11.64 -6.44
N ALA A 147 -19.45 -12.68 -5.96
CA ALA A 147 -18.05 -12.59 -5.55
C ALA A 147 -17.14 -12.24 -6.74
N THR A 148 -17.34 -12.88 -7.90
CA THR A 148 -16.62 -12.58 -9.15
C THR A 148 -16.88 -11.16 -9.61
N ILE A 149 -18.15 -10.73 -9.61
CA ILE A 149 -18.53 -9.36 -9.96
C ILE A 149 -17.81 -8.36 -9.05
N GLY A 150 -17.80 -8.58 -7.73
CA GLY A 150 -17.11 -7.69 -6.78
C GLY A 150 -15.62 -7.51 -7.12
N VAL A 151 -14.90 -8.62 -7.31
CA VAL A 151 -13.46 -8.56 -7.63
C VAL A 151 -13.20 -7.90 -8.99
N LEU A 152 -14.06 -8.13 -9.99
CA LEU A 152 -13.92 -7.49 -11.30
C LEU A 152 -14.08 -5.96 -11.21
N PHE A 153 -15.06 -5.47 -10.45
CA PHE A 153 -15.24 -4.04 -10.22
C PHE A 153 -14.08 -3.43 -9.42
N GLU A 154 -13.61 -4.09 -8.36
CA GLU A 154 -12.42 -3.68 -7.61
C GLU A 154 -11.18 -3.59 -8.52
N THR A 155 -11.01 -4.58 -9.40
CA THR A 155 -9.90 -4.63 -10.38
C THR A 155 -10.02 -3.52 -11.41
N TYR A 156 -11.21 -3.27 -11.96
CA TYR A 156 -11.43 -2.21 -12.95
C TYR A 156 -11.21 -0.80 -12.37
N GLN A 157 -11.57 -0.58 -11.10
CA GLN A 157 -11.21 0.66 -10.40
C GLN A 157 -9.69 0.88 -10.36
N MET A 158 -8.91 -0.19 -10.14
CA MET A 158 -7.46 -0.12 -10.13
C MET A 158 -6.85 0.13 -11.52
N VAL A 159 -7.51 -0.33 -12.59
CA VAL A 159 -7.18 0.06 -13.97
C VAL A 159 -7.41 1.56 -14.16
N GLY A 160 -8.54 2.10 -13.69
CA GLY A 160 -8.83 3.54 -13.75
C GLY A 160 -7.89 4.44 -12.94
N LEU A 161 -7.14 3.86 -12.00
CA LEU A 161 -6.08 4.51 -11.23
C LEU A 161 -4.67 4.30 -11.85
N ASP A 162 -4.58 3.69 -13.03
CA ASP A 162 -3.34 3.32 -13.71
C ASP A 162 -2.39 2.44 -12.87
N LEU A 163 -2.94 1.65 -11.93
CA LEU A 163 -2.14 0.74 -11.09
C LEU A 163 -1.93 -0.62 -11.73
N ILE A 164 -2.87 -1.03 -12.58
CA ILE A 164 -2.91 -2.32 -13.25
C ILE A 164 -3.19 -2.09 -14.75
N SER A 165 -2.56 -2.89 -15.60
CA SER A 165 -2.84 -2.95 -17.04
C SER A 165 -2.78 -4.37 -17.58
N SER A 166 -3.12 -4.53 -18.86
CA SER A 166 -2.90 -5.78 -19.59
C SER A 166 -1.47 -5.89 -20.10
N THR A 167 -0.92 -7.11 -20.12
CA THR A 167 0.40 -7.40 -20.71
C THR A 167 0.42 -7.29 -22.23
N ASP A 168 -0.71 -7.49 -22.91
CA ASP A 168 -0.81 -7.56 -24.38
C ASP A 168 -1.07 -6.20 -25.07
N SER A 169 -0.98 -5.10 -24.32
CA SER A 169 -1.34 -3.74 -24.78
C SER A 169 -2.82 -3.55 -25.15
N GLY A 170 -3.68 -4.52 -24.85
CA GLY A 170 -5.12 -4.38 -24.99
C GLY A 170 -5.70 -3.39 -23.98
N TYR A 171 -6.70 -2.62 -24.42
CA TYR A 171 -7.45 -1.71 -23.55
C TYR A 171 -8.51 -2.49 -22.77
N ILE A 172 -8.53 -2.32 -21.44
CA ILE A 172 -9.61 -2.80 -20.58
C ILE A 172 -10.63 -1.66 -20.50
N LEU A 173 -11.74 -1.77 -21.24
CA LEU A 173 -12.77 -0.72 -21.31
C LEU A 173 -13.90 -0.96 -20.31
N GLY A 174 -14.06 -2.18 -19.82
CA GLY A 174 -14.99 -2.53 -18.75
C GLY A 174 -14.61 -3.81 -18.02
N VAL A 175 -15.41 -4.15 -17.00
CA VAL A 175 -15.20 -5.35 -16.18
C VAL A 175 -15.17 -6.65 -16.98
N ALA A 176 -15.93 -6.72 -18.08
CA ALA A 176 -15.97 -7.90 -18.94
C ALA A 176 -14.69 -8.10 -19.76
N ASP A 177 -13.89 -7.04 -19.98
CA ASP A 177 -12.64 -7.10 -20.74
C ASP A 177 -11.45 -7.59 -19.92
N ILE A 178 -11.64 -7.78 -18.61
CA ILE A 178 -10.57 -8.22 -17.72
C ILE A 178 -10.19 -9.66 -18.05
N ASN A 179 -8.96 -9.85 -18.53
CA ASN A 179 -8.32 -11.17 -18.60
C ASN A 179 -7.34 -11.32 -17.43
N PRO A 180 -7.69 -12.07 -16.37
CA PRO A 180 -6.86 -12.20 -15.17
C PRO A 180 -5.45 -12.72 -15.47
N GLY A 181 -5.33 -13.65 -16.43
CA GLY A 181 -4.06 -14.22 -16.86
C GLY A 181 -3.13 -13.22 -17.56
N LEU A 182 -3.62 -12.04 -17.94
CA LEU A 182 -2.85 -10.96 -18.60
C LEU A 182 -2.67 -9.72 -17.72
N LEU A 183 -3.21 -9.68 -16.50
CA LEU A 183 -3.06 -8.51 -15.62
C LEU A 183 -1.62 -8.38 -15.10
N LYS A 184 -1.10 -7.16 -15.13
CA LYS A 184 0.18 -6.77 -14.50
C LYS A 184 0.03 -5.47 -13.72
N ILE A 185 0.82 -5.32 -12.66
CA ILE A 185 1.00 -4.00 -12.03
C ILE A 185 1.86 -3.10 -12.94
N GLN A 186 1.63 -1.79 -12.85
CA GLN A 186 2.42 -0.79 -13.58
C GLN A 186 2.54 0.49 -12.77
N GLY A 187 3.51 1.36 -13.12
CA GLY A 187 3.65 2.69 -12.55
C GLY A 187 3.56 2.70 -11.01
N ASN A 188 2.59 3.43 -10.47
CA ASN A 188 2.36 3.53 -9.03
C ASN A 188 1.93 2.20 -8.37
N GLY A 189 1.38 1.24 -9.13
CA GLY A 189 1.12 -0.12 -8.65
C GLY A 189 2.39 -0.86 -8.26
N ALA A 190 3.49 -0.66 -9.01
CA ALA A 190 4.80 -1.22 -8.65
C ALA A 190 5.40 -0.56 -7.41
N HIS A 191 5.23 0.76 -7.25
CA HIS A 191 5.66 1.45 -6.03
C HIS A 191 4.85 1.01 -4.81
N LEU A 192 3.53 0.83 -4.94
CA LEU A 192 2.69 0.25 -3.89
C LEU A 192 3.16 -1.15 -3.51
N PHE A 193 3.44 -2.02 -4.48
CA PHE A 193 3.97 -3.36 -4.23
C PHE A 193 5.28 -3.31 -3.43
N ASN A 194 6.26 -2.54 -3.91
CA ASN A 194 7.59 -2.46 -3.30
C ASN A 194 7.56 -1.86 -1.89
N LEU A 195 6.73 -0.83 -1.67
CA LEU A 195 6.69 -0.11 -0.39
C LEU A 195 5.79 -0.81 0.64
N LEU A 196 4.64 -1.36 0.24
CA LEU A 196 3.71 -1.99 1.20
C LEU A 196 4.01 -3.48 1.44
N ARG A 197 4.69 -4.12 0.49
CA ARG A 197 4.93 -5.58 0.49
C ARG A 197 3.67 -6.40 0.77
N PRO A 198 2.59 -6.21 -0.01
CA PRO A 198 1.36 -6.97 0.15
C PRO A 198 1.49 -8.45 -0.25
N ASP A 199 2.61 -8.86 -0.86
CA ASP A 199 2.96 -10.26 -1.09
C ASP A 199 3.14 -11.06 0.21
N LEU A 200 3.55 -10.39 1.28
CA LEU A 200 3.80 -10.97 2.61
C LEU A 200 2.53 -11.05 3.49
N VAL A 201 1.34 -10.86 2.92
CA VAL A 201 0.08 -11.16 3.64
C VAL A 201 -0.17 -12.68 3.65
N PRO A 202 -0.90 -13.20 4.65
CA PRO A 202 -1.31 -14.62 4.69
C PRO A 202 -1.94 -15.11 3.39
N ASP A 203 -1.67 -16.36 2.99
CA ASP A 203 -2.22 -16.90 1.74
C ASP A 203 -3.76 -17.04 1.75
N GLU A 204 -4.35 -17.24 2.93
CA GLU A 204 -5.81 -17.20 3.13
C GLU A 204 -6.43 -15.89 2.62
N ASP A 205 -5.68 -14.80 2.68
CA ASP A 205 -6.13 -13.48 2.27
C ASP A 205 -6.16 -13.30 0.76
N LYS A 206 -5.49 -14.19 0.02
CA LYS A 206 -5.40 -14.17 -1.44
C LYS A 206 -6.48 -15.02 -2.11
N THR A 207 -7.07 -15.95 -1.35
CA THR A 207 -8.04 -16.95 -1.85
C THR A 207 -9.20 -16.33 -2.61
N PHE A 208 -9.75 -15.21 -2.12
CA PHE A 208 -10.90 -14.55 -2.75
C PHE A 208 -10.65 -14.19 -4.21
N PHE A 209 -9.42 -13.80 -4.56
CA PHE A 209 -9.08 -13.39 -5.91
C PHE A 209 -9.02 -14.60 -6.83
N PHE A 210 -8.33 -15.66 -6.40
CA PHE A 210 -8.21 -16.89 -7.16
C PHE A 210 -9.56 -17.58 -7.34
N GLU A 211 -10.42 -17.59 -6.33
CA GLU A 211 -11.78 -18.15 -6.45
C GLU A 211 -12.66 -17.34 -7.39
N ALA A 212 -12.57 -16.01 -7.34
CA ALA A 212 -13.33 -15.12 -8.21
C ALA A 212 -12.88 -15.17 -9.68
N MET A 213 -11.59 -15.41 -9.92
CA MET A 213 -10.96 -15.29 -11.24
C MET A 213 -10.70 -16.63 -11.96
N LYS A 214 -11.28 -17.72 -11.46
CA LYS A 214 -11.28 -19.04 -12.11
C LYS A 214 -12.08 -19.07 -13.41
#